data_AF-A0A9D6C6K2-F1
#
_entry.id   AF-A0A9D6C6K2-F1
#
_cell.length_a   1.000
_cell.length_b   1.000
_cell.length_c   1.000
_cell.angle_alpha   90.00
_cell.angle_beta   90.00
_cell.angle_gamma   90.00
#
_symmetry.space_group_name_H-M   'P 1'
#
loop_
_entity.id
_entity.type
_entity.pdbx_description
1 polymer ?
#
loop_
_entity_poly.entity_id
_entity_poly.type
_entity_poly.pdbx_seq_one_letter_code
_entity_poly.pdbx_strand_id
1 'polypeptide(L)'
;MFHSACRFTFSNSVVWAGFKPKQHRAPAGAGIVDTSDRTAFINHQITFDVDEGRLRGALTTVTRAYTGATYVLSVKDCVSFSADIARNTGLAVPPVNITPYGFLEILAVWNKYVSKS
;
A
#
# COMPACT_ATOMS: atom_id res chain seq x y z
N MET A 1 2.77 7.99 14.42
CA MET A 1 2.07 6.72 14.12
C MET A 1 2.63 6.23 12.81
N PHE A 2 3.11 4.99 12.77
CA PHE A 2 3.65 4.40 11.54
C PHE A 2 2.52 4.16 10.54
N HIS A 3 2.77 4.44 9.26
CA HIS A 3 1.80 4.37 8.19
C HIS A 3 2.43 3.69 6.98
N SER A 4 1.61 2.98 6.20
CA SER A 4 2.00 2.40 4.92
C SER A 4 1.31 3.15 3.78
N ALA A 5 2.02 3.39 2.70
CA ALA A 5 1.49 3.98 1.48
C ALA A 5 2.23 3.40 0.28
N CYS A 6 1.56 3.42 -0.88
CA CYS A 6 2.12 2.96 -2.14
C CYS A 6 2.42 4.18 -3.03
N ARG A 7 3.63 4.22 -3.59
CA ARG A 7 4.02 5.14 -4.66
C ARG A 7 3.96 4.39 -5.97
N PHE A 8 3.18 4.90 -6.92
CA PHE A 8 3.07 4.38 -8.27
C PHE A 8 3.85 5.32 -9.18
N THR A 9 4.78 4.76 -9.96
CA THR A 9 5.49 5.49 -10.99
C THR A 9 5.05 4.92 -12.33
N PHE A 10 4.40 5.76 -13.13
CA PHE A 10 4.02 5.50 -14.50
C PHE A 10 4.95 6.29 -15.42
N SER A 11 4.92 5.98 -16.72
CA SER A 11 5.78 6.63 -17.72
C SER A 11 5.81 8.17 -17.62
N ASN A 12 4.67 8.80 -17.26
CA ASN A 12 4.52 10.26 -17.24
C ASN A 12 4.01 10.82 -15.90
N SER A 13 3.87 10.01 -14.85
CA SER A 13 3.28 10.50 -13.59
C SER A 13 3.69 9.69 -12.38
N VAL A 14 3.67 10.35 -11.22
CA VAL A 14 3.84 9.73 -9.91
C VAL A 14 2.55 9.93 -9.14
N VAL A 15 2.03 8.86 -8.54
CA VAL A 15 0.81 8.90 -7.73
C VAL A 15 1.11 8.27 -6.37
N TRP A 16 0.68 8.93 -5.31
CA TRP A 16 0.64 8.34 -3.97
C TRP A 16 -0.76 7.82 -3.68
N ALA A 17 -0.84 6.68 -2.99
CA ALA A 17 -2.08 6.20 -2.42
C ALA A 17 -1.83 5.48 -1.09
N GLY A 18 -2.61 5.83 -0.08
CA GLY A 18 -2.65 5.14 1.22
C GLY A 18 -4.07 5.16 1.78
N PHE A 19 -4.27 4.48 2.91
CA PHE A 19 -5.57 4.45 3.58
C PHE A 19 -5.45 4.83 5.05
N LYS A 20 -6.14 5.90 5.45
CA LYS A 20 -6.03 6.47 6.80
C LYS A 20 -7.42 6.67 7.41
N PRO A 21 -7.54 6.77 8.75
CA PRO A 21 -8.80 7.18 9.36
C PRO A 21 -9.10 8.64 8.96
N LYS A 22 -10.38 8.93 8.71
CA LYS A 22 -10.86 10.29 8.43
C LYS A 22 -10.65 11.21 9.63
N GLN A 23 -10.85 10.68 10.84
CA GLN A 23 -10.55 11.37 12.09
C GLN A 23 -9.14 11.02 12.57
N HIS A 24 -8.37 12.03 12.94
CA HIS A 24 -7.00 11.85 13.41
C HIS A 24 -6.95 11.00 14.70
N ARG A 25 -6.03 10.03 14.75
CA ARG A 25 -5.81 9.10 15.87
C ARG A 25 -7.03 8.26 16.26
N ALA A 26 -8.00 8.10 15.35
CA ALA A 26 -9.11 7.18 15.56
C ALA A 26 -8.68 5.74 15.20
N PRO A 27 -8.73 4.78 16.14
CA PRO A 27 -8.40 3.38 15.84
C PRO A 27 -9.47 2.70 14.97
N ALA A 28 -10.69 3.22 14.95
CA ALA A 28 -11.77 2.78 14.09
C ALA A 28 -12.66 3.96 13.67
N GLY A 29 -13.24 3.90 12.48
CA GLY A 29 -14.19 4.91 11.99
C GLY A 29 -14.23 4.96 10.46
N ALA A 30 -14.80 6.03 9.91
CA ALA A 30 -14.75 6.26 8.46
C ALA A 30 -13.30 6.35 7.98
N GLY A 31 -12.93 5.57 6.97
CA GLY A 31 -11.63 5.66 6.32
C GLY A 31 -11.66 6.60 5.11
N ILE A 32 -10.47 6.99 4.66
CA ILE A 32 -10.29 7.77 3.45
C ILE A 32 -9.03 7.31 2.70
N VAL A 33 -9.16 7.20 1.38
CA VAL A 33 -8.00 7.02 0.49
C VAL A 33 -7.28 8.37 0.39
N ASP A 34 -6.01 8.36 0.75
CA ASP A 34 -5.16 9.52 0.80
C ASP A 34 -4.17 9.51 -0.37
N THR A 35 -4.21 10.56 -1.17
CA THR A 35 -3.35 10.73 -2.37
C THR A 35 -2.32 11.85 -2.20
N SER A 36 -2.17 12.37 -0.98
CA SER A 36 -1.19 13.41 -0.67
C SER A 36 0.24 12.91 -0.84
N ASP A 37 1.15 13.79 -1.26
CA ASP A 37 2.56 13.45 -1.39
C ASP A 37 3.16 13.09 -0.02
N ARG A 38 3.75 11.89 0.07
CA ARG A 38 4.32 11.35 1.30
C ARG A 38 5.85 11.38 1.34
N THR A 39 6.52 11.91 0.31
CA THR A 39 7.98 11.83 0.14
C THR A 39 8.75 12.27 1.39
N ALA A 40 8.36 13.38 2.02
CA ALA A 40 9.04 13.91 3.21
C ALA A 40 8.88 13.06 4.49
N PHE A 41 8.01 12.05 4.48
CA PHE A 41 7.67 11.23 5.65
C PHE A 41 8.09 9.76 5.48
N ILE A 42 8.79 9.41 4.40
CA ILE A 42 9.25 8.04 4.14
C ILE A 42 10.47 7.72 4.98
N ASN A 43 10.32 6.76 5.91
CA ASN A 43 11.42 6.23 6.70
C ASN A 43 12.05 4.99 6.04
N HIS A 44 11.23 4.15 5.41
CA HIS A 44 11.63 2.90 4.77
C HIS A 44 10.80 2.69 3.50
N GLN A 45 11.41 2.09 2.47
CA GLN A 45 10.72 1.77 1.22
C GLN A 45 11.28 0.51 0.58
N ILE A 46 10.45 -0.11 -0.25
CA ILE A 46 10.82 -1.17 -1.19
C ILE A 46 10.21 -0.82 -2.56
N THR A 47 10.84 -1.25 -3.64
CA THR A 47 10.37 -0.98 -5.00
C THR A 47 10.36 -2.26 -5.81
N PHE A 48 9.33 -2.43 -6.62
CA PHE A 48 9.12 -3.56 -7.51
C PHE A 48 8.82 -3.05 -8.92
N ASP A 49 9.46 -3.66 -9.91
CA ASP A 49 9.12 -3.44 -11.32
C ASP A 49 7.90 -4.29 -11.67
N VAL A 50 6.83 -3.62 -12.02
CA VAL A 50 5.55 -4.24 -12.37
C VAL A 50 5.08 -3.61 -13.68
N ASP A 51 4.48 -4.42 -14.54
CA ASP A 51 3.81 -3.95 -15.76
C ASP A 51 2.83 -2.78 -15.47
N GLU A 52 2.86 -1.75 -16.31
CA GLU A 52 2.06 -0.53 -16.12
C GLU A 52 0.54 -0.83 -16.10
N GLY A 53 0.08 -1.76 -16.94
CA GLY A 53 -1.33 -2.17 -16.97
C GLY A 53 -1.77 -2.79 -15.64
N ARG A 54 -0.92 -3.66 -15.07
CA ARG A 54 -1.15 -4.23 -13.73
C ARG A 54 -1.14 -3.18 -12.63
N LEU A 55 -0.20 -2.24 -12.66
CA LEU A 55 -0.13 -1.14 -11.69
C LEU A 55 -1.40 -0.28 -11.71
N ARG A 56 -1.87 0.11 -12.90
CA ARG A 56 -3.11 0.91 -13.07
C ARG A 56 -4.34 0.14 -12.62
N GLY A 57 -4.43 -1.14 -13.00
CA GLY A 57 -5.51 -2.04 -12.60
C GLY A 57 -5.59 -2.20 -11.09
N ALA A 58 -4.45 -2.43 -10.42
CA ALA A 58 -4.36 -2.57 -8.97
C ALA A 58 -4.78 -1.28 -8.26
N LEU A 59 -4.22 -0.13 -8.66
CA LEU A 59 -4.55 1.16 -8.05
C LEU A 59 -6.06 1.45 -8.16
N THR A 60 -6.64 1.26 -9.34
CA THR A 60 -8.07 1.51 -9.58
C THR A 60 -8.95 0.59 -8.76
N THR A 61 -8.65 -0.71 -8.78
CA THR A 61 -9.46 -1.75 -8.11
C THR A 61 -9.47 -1.54 -6.60
N VAL A 62 -8.30 -1.37 -5.99
CA VAL A 62 -8.17 -1.23 -4.54
C VAL A 62 -8.68 0.13 -4.07
N THR A 63 -8.40 1.22 -4.79
CA THR A 63 -8.95 2.55 -4.44
C THR A 63 -10.48 2.51 -4.40
N ARG A 64 -11.11 1.85 -5.38
CA ARG A 64 -12.56 1.68 -5.41
C ARG A 64 -13.07 0.86 -4.21
N ALA A 65 -12.37 -0.22 -3.85
CA ALA A 65 -12.74 -1.08 -2.72
C ALA A 65 -12.58 -0.42 -1.33
N TYR A 66 -11.72 0.61 -1.23
CA TYR A 66 -11.47 1.36 0.00
C TYR A 66 -12.17 2.72 0.05
N THR A 67 -12.72 3.19 -1.07
CA THR A 67 -13.57 4.38 -1.10
C THR A 67 -14.83 4.14 -0.26
N GLY A 68 -15.01 4.97 0.77
CA GLY A 68 -16.14 4.84 1.70
C GLY A 68 -16.02 3.67 2.69
N ALA A 69 -14.89 2.95 2.72
CA ALA A 69 -14.70 1.84 3.63
C ALA A 69 -14.45 2.33 5.08
N THR A 70 -14.87 1.51 6.05
CA THR A 70 -14.49 1.69 7.46
C THR A 70 -13.02 1.37 7.65
N TYR A 71 -12.29 2.30 8.26
CA TYR A 71 -10.96 2.06 8.79
C TYR A 71 -11.07 1.34 10.13
N VAL A 72 -10.31 0.26 10.29
CA VAL A 72 -10.16 -0.45 11.56
C VAL A 72 -8.69 -0.85 11.67
N LEU A 73 -8.00 -0.33 12.65
CA LEU A 73 -6.59 -0.63 12.92
C LEU A 73 -6.40 -2.15 13.02
N SER A 74 -5.40 -2.68 12.31
CA SER A 74 -5.07 -4.10 12.30
C SER A 74 -6.18 -5.01 11.72
N VAL A 75 -7.15 -4.48 10.97
CA VAL A 75 -8.16 -5.29 10.28
C VAL A 75 -8.34 -4.80 8.84
N LYS A 76 -8.61 -3.51 8.68
CA LYS A 76 -8.71 -2.81 7.40
C LYS A 76 -8.07 -1.45 7.55
N ASP A 77 -6.75 -1.42 7.38
CA ASP A 77 -5.93 -0.24 7.63
C ASP A 77 -4.97 0.06 6.46
N CYS A 78 -3.96 0.89 6.71
CA CYS A 78 -2.97 1.26 5.71
C CYS A 78 -2.14 0.06 5.21
N VAL A 79 -1.85 -0.92 6.08
CA VAL A 79 -1.12 -2.13 5.70
C VAL A 79 -2.03 -3.04 4.89
N SER A 80 -3.29 -3.21 5.29
CA SER A 80 -4.28 -3.94 4.48
C SER A 80 -4.40 -3.36 3.07
N PHE A 81 -4.46 -2.02 2.96
CA PHE A 81 -4.51 -1.33 1.67
C PHE A 81 -3.28 -1.63 0.81
N SER A 82 -2.07 -1.46 1.35
CA SER A 82 -0.84 -1.75 0.63
C SER A 82 -0.68 -3.23 0.27
N ALA A 83 -1.14 -4.14 1.14
CA ALA A 83 -1.18 -5.57 0.89
C ALA A 83 -2.12 -5.92 -0.27
N ASP A 84 -3.31 -5.31 -0.33
CA ASP A 84 -4.26 -5.53 -1.42
C ASP A 84 -3.73 -4.98 -2.75
N ILE A 85 -3.04 -3.83 -2.74
CA ILE A 85 -2.31 -3.34 -3.92
C ILE A 85 -1.28 -4.36 -4.38
N ALA A 86 -0.40 -4.81 -3.48
CA ALA A 86 0.65 -5.77 -3.81
C ALA A 86 0.08 -7.07 -4.40
N ARG A 87 -0.99 -7.63 -3.80
CA ARG A 87 -1.69 -8.80 -4.34
C ARG A 87 -2.27 -8.55 -5.73
N ASN A 88 -2.92 -7.40 -5.95
CA ASN A 88 -3.49 -7.05 -7.26
C ASN A 88 -2.40 -6.78 -8.32
N THR A 89 -1.16 -6.50 -7.92
CA THR A 89 -0.01 -6.43 -8.83
C THR A 89 0.63 -7.80 -9.12
N GLY A 90 0.17 -8.87 -8.45
CA GLY A 90 0.70 -10.22 -8.59
C GLY A 90 1.87 -10.54 -7.65
N LEU A 91 2.15 -9.68 -6.66
CA LEU A 91 3.13 -9.96 -5.62
C LEU A 91 2.55 -10.93 -4.58
N ALA A 92 3.38 -11.83 -4.09
CA ALA A 92 3.08 -12.73 -2.99
C ALA A 92 3.00 -11.94 -1.68
N VAL A 93 1.83 -12.00 -1.03
CA VAL A 93 1.59 -11.39 0.28
C VAL A 93 0.86 -12.38 1.19
N PRO A 94 1.50 -12.91 2.24
CA PRO A 94 0.86 -13.82 3.17
C PRO A 94 -0.31 -13.14 3.92
N PRO A 95 -1.29 -13.92 4.42
CA PRO A 95 -2.38 -13.43 5.24
C PRO A 95 -1.89 -13.21 6.67
N VAL A 96 -1.44 -12.00 6.99
CA VAL A 96 -0.87 -11.68 8.30
C VAL A 96 -1.15 -10.23 8.66
N ASN A 97 -1.36 -10.01 9.96
CA ASN A 97 -1.62 -8.70 10.55
C ASN A 97 -0.28 -8.14 11.06
N ILE A 98 0.35 -7.26 10.29
CA ILE A 98 1.75 -6.86 10.51
C ILE A 98 1.87 -5.36 10.62
N THR A 99 2.90 -4.92 11.33
CA THR A 99 3.36 -3.54 11.30
C THR A 99 3.77 -3.12 9.88
N PRO A 100 3.73 -1.81 9.56
CA PRO A 100 4.18 -1.32 8.26
C PRO A 100 5.61 -1.72 7.90
N TYR A 101 6.52 -1.77 8.87
CA TYR A 101 7.90 -2.18 8.62
C TYR A 101 8.01 -3.68 8.32
N GLY A 102 7.39 -4.55 9.13
CA GLY A 102 7.40 -5.99 8.89
C GLY A 102 6.72 -6.37 7.57
N PHE A 103 5.75 -5.58 7.11
CA PHE A 103 5.18 -5.75 5.77
C PHE A 103 6.21 -5.57 4.65
N LEU A 104 7.13 -4.60 4.76
CA LEU A 104 8.22 -4.43 3.79
C LEU A 104 9.19 -5.61 3.81
N GLU A 105 9.54 -6.11 4.99
CA GLU A 105 10.42 -7.29 5.13
C GLU A 105 9.81 -8.52 4.47
N ILE A 106 8.51 -8.76 4.68
CA ILE A 106 7.80 -9.85 4.01
C ILE A 106 7.80 -9.69 2.50
N LEU A 107 7.50 -8.49 1.99
CA LEU A 107 7.53 -8.25 0.56
C LEU A 107 8.92 -8.57 -0.02
N ALA A 108 9.99 -8.15 0.66
CA ALA A 108 11.37 -8.43 0.26
C ALA A 108 11.69 -9.94 0.23
N VAL A 109 11.27 -10.68 1.26
CA VAL A 109 11.57 -12.11 1.41
C VAL A 109 10.77 -12.96 0.43
N TRP A 110 9.50 -12.63 0.21
CA TRP A 110 8.56 -13.48 -0.54
C TRP A 110 8.56 -13.20 -2.05
N ASN A 111 8.99 -12.00 -2.45
CA ASN A 111 9.05 -11.59 -3.85
C ASN A 111 10.50 -11.44 -4.28
N LYS A 112 11.35 -12.39 -3.86
CA LYS A 112 12.81 -12.32 -3.95
C LYS A 112 13.26 -11.66 -5.25
N TYR A 113 13.99 -10.58 -5.04
CA TYR A 113 14.81 -9.85 -6.00
C TYR A 113 15.61 -10.82 -6.88
N VAL A 114 15.24 -10.98 -8.15
CA VAL A 114 16.15 -11.57 -9.14
C VAL A 114 17.07 -10.43 -9.57
N SER A 115 18.21 -10.26 -8.88
CA SER A 115 19.27 -9.42 -9.46
C SER A 115 19.64 -10.07 -10.80
N LYS A 116 19.36 -9.41 -11.92
CA LYS A 116 19.92 -9.84 -13.19
C LYS A 116 21.44 -9.75 -13.06
N SER A 117 22.07 -10.91 -12.93
CA SER A 117 23.51 -11.12 -13.16
C SER A 117 23.82 -10.97 -14.65
#